data_AF-A0A4Y2Q9M9-F1
#
_entry.id   AF-A0A4Y2Q9M9-F1
#
_cell.length_a   1.000
_cell.length_b   1.000
_cell.length_c   1.000
_cell.angle_alpha   90.00
_cell.angle_beta   90.00
_cell.angle_gamma   90.00
#
_symmetry.space_group_name_H-M   'P 1'
#
loop_
_entity.id
_entity.type
_entity.pdbx_description
1 polymer ?
#
loop_
_entity_poly.entity_id
_entity_poly.type
_entity_poly.pdbx_seq_one_letter_code
_entity_poly.pdbx_strand_id
1 'polypeptide(L)'
;MIFGTLIAMSWFVLCSLWRMAAITIGIPLTFLLFVSRTFRSSFFSWFFVYIIGPIFQPRTIPPRRKVFQILKDCVADHDKNVPLEVLEIGVGEGPNLQFYPENCNLTVLDKNRFFESY
;
A
#
# COMPACT_ATOMS: atom_id res chain seq x y z
N MET A 1 39.18 21.45 -21.02
CA MET A 1 38.80 20.27 -21.82
C MET A 1 38.51 19.03 -20.97
N ILE A 2 39.40 18.62 -20.04
CA ILE A 2 39.26 17.38 -19.24
C ILE A 2 37.93 17.28 -18.46
N PHE A 3 37.51 18.37 -17.81
CA PHE A 3 36.27 18.39 -17.01
C PHE A 3 35.00 18.15 -17.85
N GLY A 4 34.94 18.71 -19.07
CA GLY A 4 33.83 18.49 -19.99
C GLY A 4 33.74 17.04 -20.48
N THR A 5 34.89 16.41 -20.74
CA THR A 5 34.96 15.00 -21.16
C THR A 5 34.50 14.05 -20.04
N LEU A 6 34.85 14.32 -18.78
CA LEU A 6 34.42 13.51 -17.63
C LEU A 6 32.90 13.55 -17.42
N ILE A 7 32.28 14.72 -17.57
CA ILE A 7 30.82 14.88 -17.47
C ILE A 7 30.13 14.10 -18.59
N ALA A 8 30.61 14.22 -19.83
CA ALA A 8 30.04 13.50 -20.98
C ALA A 8 30.15 11.97 -20.82
N MET A 9 31.30 11.46 -20.35
CA MET A 9 31.51 10.05 -20.06
C MET A 9 30.55 9.55 -18.97
N SER A 10 30.42 10.30 -17.88
CA SER A 10 29.52 9.97 -16.77
C SER A 10 28.06 9.92 -17.24
N TRP A 11 27.64 10.90 -18.04
CA TRP A 11 26.31 10.95 -18.63
C TRP A 11 26.03 9.75 -19.54
N PHE A 12 26.99 9.40 -20.40
CA PHE A 12 26.87 8.25 -21.29
C PHE A 12 26.72 6.93 -20.52
N VAL A 13 27.51 6.74 -19.46
CA VAL A 13 27.42 5.57 -18.59
C VAL A 13 26.05 5.50 -17.91
N LEU A 14 25.58 6.60 -17.32
CA LEU A 14 24.26 6.67 -16.68
C LEU A 14 23.12 6.36 -17.66
N CYS A 15 23.17 6.96 -18.86
CA CYS A 15 22.19 6.68 -19.92
C CYS A 15 22.20 5.22 -20.36
N SER A 16 23.40 4.61 -20.46
CA SER A 16 23.56 3.21 -20.85
C SER A 16 23.00 2.28 -19.77
N LEU A 17 23.31 2.53 -18.50
CA LEU A 17 22.77 1.78 -17.37
C LEU A 17 21.24 1.88 -17.29
N TRP A 18 20.70 3.08 -17.48
CA TRP A 18 19.25 3.30 -17.53
C TRP A 18 18.58 2.51 -18.65
N ARG A 19 19.15 2.53 -19.87
CA ARG A 19 18.63 1.75 -21.00
C ARG A 19 18.67 0.25 -20.72
N MET A 20 19.77 -0.25 -20.15
CA MET A 20 19.88 -1.66 -19.80
C MET A 20 18.82 -2.04 -18.77
N ALA A 21 18.65 -1.28 -17.69
CA ALA A 21 17.64 -1.54 -16.67
C ALA A 21 16.20 -1.48 -17.25
N ALA A 22 15.93 -0.53 -18.14
CA ALA A 22 14.64 -0.44 -18.82
C ALA A 22 14.35 -1.69 -19.67
N ILE A 23 15.33 -2.17 -20.44
CA ILE A 23 15.16 -3.34 -21.31
C ILE A 23 15.08 -4.64 -20.51
N THR A 24 15.90 -4.81 -19.48
CA THR A 24 16.01 -6.09 -18.73
C THR A 24 14.99 -6.21 -17.61
N ILE A 25 14.54 -5.11 -17.01
CA ILE A 25 13.62 -5.11 -15.86
C ILE A 25 12.33 -4.39 -16.21
N GLY A 26 12.42 -3.15 -16.70
CA GLY A 26 11.25 -2.29 -16.93
C GLY A 26 10.26 -2.89 -17.93
N ILE A 27 10.72 -3.26 -19.11
CA ILE A 27 9.89 -3.83 -20.19
C ILE A 27 9.29 -5.19 -19.77
N PRO A 28 10.06 -6.18 -19.27
CA PRO A 28 9.49 -7.44 -18.81
C PRO A 28 8.49 -7.27 -17.67
N LEU A 29 8.79 -6.42 -16.68
CA LEU A 29 7.87 -6.16 -15.57
C LEU A 29 6.57 -5.53 -16.07
N THR A 30 6.65 -4.48 -16.89
CA THR A 30 5.45 -3.82 -17.44
C THR A 30 4.64 -4.76 -18.32
N PHE A 31 5.30 -5.60 -19.12
CA PHE A 31 4.63 -6.62 -19.92
C PHE A 31 3.90 -7.65 -19.03
N LEU A 32 4.55 -8.16 -17.97
CA LEU A 32 3.92 -9.10 -17.03
C LEU A 32 2.74 -8.47 -16.29
N LEU A 33 2.86 -7.20 -15.88
CA LEU A 33 1.77 -6.43 -15.26
C LEU A 33 0.60 -6.19 -16.22
N PHE A 34 0.87 -6.05 -17.51
CA PHE A 34 -0.15 -5.86 -18.53
C PHE A 34 -0.91 -7.15 -18.83
N VAL A 35 -0.18 -8.26 -19.02
CA VAL A 35 -0.75 -9.54 -19.45
C VAL A 35 -1.44 -10.29 -18.31
N SER A 36 -0.80 -10.37 -17.13
CA SER A 36 -1.26 -11.23 -16.05
C SER A 36 -1.96 -10.43 -14.95
N ARG A 37 -3.29 -10.58 -14.87
CA ARG A 37 -4.09 -10.01 -13.77
C ARG A 37 -3.63 -10.52 -12.41
N THR A 38 -3.32 -11.81 -12.31
CA THR A 38 -2.85 -12.45 -11.08
C THR A 38 -1.53 -11.85 -10.61
N PHE A 39 -0.55 -11.76 -11.52
CA PHE A 39 0.74 -11.16 -11.21
C PHE A 39 0.59 -9.67 -10.83
N ARG A 40 -0.23 -8.93 -11.58
CA ARG A 40 -0.52 -7.52 -11.25
C ARG A 40 -1.10 -7.34 -9.85
N SER A 41 -2.07 -8.14 -9.46
CA SER A 41 -2.68 -8.07 -8.13
C SER A 41 -1.69 -8.46 -7.03
N SER A 42 -0.91 -9.52 -7.24
CA SER A 42 0.11 -9.96 -6.28
C SER A 42 1.25 -8.93 -6.14
N PHE A 43 1.77 -8.44 -7.26
CA PHE A 43 2.81 -7.40 -7.28
C PHE A 43 2.31 -6.10 -6.62
N PHE A 44 1.07 -5.71 -6.90
CA PHE A 44 0.47 -4.53 -6.25
C PHE A 44 0.41 -4.69 -4.73
N SER A 45 -0.09 -5.82 -4.21
CA SER A 45 -0.12 -6.06 -2.77
C SER A 45 1.27 -6.04 -2.17
N TRP A 46 2.22 -6.77 -2.74
CA TRP A 46 3.60 -6.80 -2.27
C TRP A 46 4.25 -5.41 -2.27
N PHE A 47 4.14 -4.68 -3.38
CA PHE A 47 4.71 -3.34 -3.49
C PHE A 47 4.06 -2.36 -2.51
N PHE A 48 2.74 -2.44 -2.36
CA PHE A 48 2.01 -1.59 -1.44
C PHE A 48 2.40 -1.88 0.02
N VAL A 49 2.47 -3.14 0.42
CA VAL A 49 2.81 -3.53 1.80
C VAL A 49 4.26 -3.18 2.12
N TYR A 50 5.23 -3.62 1.31
CA TYR A 50 6.63 -3.55 1.71
C TYR A 50 7.34 -2.26 1.32
N ILE A 51 6.85 -1.53 0.31
CA ILE A 51 7.49 -0.28 -0.15
C ILE A 51 6.69 0.93 0.31
N ILE A 52 5.40 0.98 -0.02
CA ILE A 52 4.55 2.14 0.29
C ILE A 52 4.16 2.16 1.78
N GLY A 53 3.80 1.00 2.35
CA GLY A 53 3.38 0.86 3.74
C GLY A 53 4.32 1.54 4.72
N PRO A 54 5.60 1.13 4.83
CA PRO A 54 6.58 1.73 5.75
C PRO A 54 6.76 3.24 5.58
N ILE A 55 6.65 3.76 4.35
CA ILE A 55 6.85 5.19 4.06
C ILE A 55 5.65 6.02 4.52
N PHE A 56 4.43 5.51 4.34
CA PHE A 56 3.20 6.29 4.54
C PHE A 56 2.44 5.96 5.83
N GLN A 57 2.55 4.73 6.36
CA GLN A 57 1.92 4.29 7.62
C GLN A 57 2.14 5.31 8.76
N PRO A 58 3.38 5.74 9.09
CA PRO A 58 3.60 6.67 10.20
C PRO A 58 2.88 8.01 10.04
N ARG A 59 2.73 8.48 8.79
CA ARG A 59 2.06 9.75 8.48
C ARG A 59 0.54 9.62 8.50
N THR A 60 0.01 8.43 8.26
CA THR A 60 -1.44 8.18 8.21
C THR A 60 -2.04 7.76 9.55
N ILE A 61 -1.23 7.31 10.52
CA ILE A 61 -1.71 6.94 11.86
C ILE A 61 -2.42 8.11 12.59
N PRO A 62 -1.86 9.33 12.67
CA PRO A 62 -2.53 10.44 13.36
C PRO A 62 -3.91 10.81 12.77
N PRO A 63 -4.08 10.99 11.44
CA PRO A 63 -5.40 11.28 10.89
C PRO A 63 -6.36 10.10 11.02
N ARG A 64 -5.92 8.85 10.86
CA ARG A 64 -6.75 7.67 11.10
C ARG A 64 -7.30 7.67 12.53
N ARG A 65 -6.43 7.87 13.52
CA ARG A 65 -6.85 7.92 14.93
C ARG A 65 -7.92 8.98 15.17
N LYS A 66 -7.81 10.17 14.56
CA LYS A 66 -8.82 11.23 14.67
C LYS A 66 -10.17 10.79 14.09
N VAL A 67 -10.17 10.18 12.91
CA VAL A 67 -11.40 9.68 12.27
C VAL A 67 -12.06 8.59 13.12
N PHE A 68 -11.27 7.66 13.65
CA PHE A 68 -11.80 6.61 14.52
C PHE A 68 -12.24 7.12 15.89
N GLN A 69 -11.67 8.22 16.38
CA GLN A 69 -12.18 8.88 17.58
C GLN A 69 -13.57 9.47 17.31
N ILE A 70 -13.76 10.14 16.17
CA ILE A 70 -15.08 10.65 15.77
C ILE A 70 -16.08 9.49 15.66
N LEU A 71 -15.68 8.36 15.06
CA LEU A 71 -16.52 7.17 14.99
C LEU A 71 -16.95 6.70 16.39
N LYS A 72 -16.01 6.63 17.34
CA LYS A 72 -16.28 6.24 18.74
C LYS A 72 -17.23 7.21 19.43
N ASP A 73 -17.08 8.50 19.18
CA ASP A 73 -17.95 9.53 19.75
C ASP A 73 -19.38 9.44 19.17
N CYS A 74 -19.50 9.14 17.86
CA CYS A 74 -20.81 8.98 17.20
C CYS A 74 -21.58 7.74 17.67
N VAL A 75 -20.89 6.69 18.13
CA VAL A 75 -21.51 5.45 18.65
C VAL A 75 -21.48 5.37 20.18
N ALA A 76 -21.22 6.49 20.87
CA ALA A 76 -21.06 6.51 22.33
C ALA A 76 -22.32 6.06 23.08
N ASP A 77 -23.49 6.36 22.53
CA ASP A 77 -24.80 5.99 23.11
C ASP A 77 -25.24 4.56 22.74
N HIS A 78 -24.43 3.82 21.98
CA HIS A 78 -24.71 2.43 21.63
C HIS A 78 -24.74 1.55 22.88
N ASP A 79 -25.68 0.60 22.95
CA ASP A 79 -25.74 -0.37 24.03
C ASP A 79 -24.46 -1.22 24.03
N LYS A 80 -23.66 -1.08 25.09
CA LYS A 80 -22.38 -1.79 25.22
C LYS A 80 -22.54 -3.30 25.38
N ASN A 81 -23.75 -3.79 25.69
CA ASN A 81 -24.05 -5.22 25.77
C ASN A 81 -24.36 -5.84 24.41
N VAL A 82 -24.60 -5.02 23.38
CA VAL A 82 -24.81 -5.48 22.01
C VAL A 82 -23.53 -5.23 21.21
N PRO A 83 -22.99 -6.23 20.50
CA PRO A 83 -21.85 -6.01 19.62
C PRO A 83 -22.18 -5.04 18.48
N LEU A 84 -21.26 -4.11 18.19
CA LEU A 84 -21.38 -3.23 17.03
C LEU A 84 -21.03 -3.98 15.75
N GLU A 85 -21.96 -4.12 14.82
CA GLU A 85 -21.72 -4.74 13.51
C GLU A 85 -21.05 -3.74 12.57
N VAL A 86 -19.88 -4.08 12.03
CA VAL A 86 -19.08 -3.20 11.16
C VAL A 86 -18.70 -3.93 9.87
N LEU A 87 -18.87 -3.26 8.74
CA LEU A 87 -18.39 -3.71 7.43
C LEU A 87 -17.28 -2.79 6.91
N GLU A 88 -16.07 -3.32 6.73
CA GLU A 88 -14.97 -2.62 6.08
C GLU A 88 -14.78 -3.14 4.64
N ILE A 89 -14.84 -2.23 3.66
CA ILE A 89 -14.60 -2.53 2.25
C ILE A 89 -13.25 -1.93 1.85
N GLY A 90 -12.36 -2.78 1.31
CA GLY A 90 -10.99 -2.40 0.98
C GLY A 90 -10.07 -2.43 2.20
N VAL A 91 -10.11 -3.53 2.97
CA VAL A 91 -9.31 -3.68 4.20
C VAL A 91 -7.81 -3.70 3.95
N GLY A 92 -7.35 -4.09 2.75
CA GLY A 92 -5.93 -4.24 2.44
C GLY A 92 -5.21 -5.15 3.45
N GLU A 93 -4.12 -4.65 4.04
CA GLU A 93 -3.34 -5.30 5.11
C GLU A 93 -3.95 -5.09 6.53
N GLY A 94 -5.16 -4.55 6.63
CA GLY A 94 -5.81 -4.27 7.91
C GLY A 94 -5.19 -3.16 8.77
N PRO A 95 -4.69 -2.04 8.20
CA PRO A 95 -4.03 -1.01 9.01
C PRO A 95 -4.99 -0.25 9.95
N ASN A 96 -6.30 -0.39 9.71
CA ASN A 96 -7.37 0.23 10.48
C ASN A 96 -7.86 -0.63 11.64
N LEU A 97 -7.57 -1.94 11.64
CA LEU A 97 -8.14 -2.92 12.57
C LEU A 97 -7.93 -2.52 14.04
N GLN A 98 -6.78 -1.93 14.34
CA GLN A 98 -6.40 -1.45 15.68
C GLN A 98 -7.21 -0.25 16.20
N PHE A 99 -8.03 0.41 15.37
CA PHE A 99 -8.75 1.62 15.75
C PHE A 99 -10.25 1.42 15.98
N TYR A 100 -10.82 0.29 15.57
CA TYR A 100 -12.22 -0.03 15.83
C TYR A 100 -12.51 -0.08 17.34
N PRO A 101 -13.74 0.24 17.77
CA PRO A 101 -14.13 0.15 19.18
C PRO A 101 -14.12 -1.30 19.67
N GLU A 102 -14.00 -1.47 20.99
CA GLU A 102 -14.18 -2.77 21.64
C GLU A 102 -15.63 -3.25 21.50
N ASN A 103 -15.86 -4.57 21.60
CA ASN A 103 -17.14 -5.21 21.38
C ASN A 103 -17.77 -4.90 20.01
N CYS A 104 -16.99 -5.05 18.93
CA CYS A 104 -17.50 -5.00 17.57
C CYS A 104 -17.32 -6.34 16.85
N ASN A 105 -18.29 -6.66 16.00
CA ASN A 105 -18.20 -7.74 15.03
C ASN A 105 -17.80 -7.11 13.70
N LEU A 106 -16.55 -7.35 13.30
CA LEU A 106 -15.99 -6.78 12.10
C LEU A 106 -16.03 -7.79 10.95
N THR A 107 -16.78 -7.45 9.90
CA THR A 107 -16.72 -8.11 8.60
C THR A 107 -15.83 -7.29 7.67
N VAL A 108 -14.79 -7.91 7.11
CA VAL A 108 -13.86 -7.24 6.20
C VAL A 108 -13.87 -7.88 4.82
N LEU A 109 -13.71 -7.06 3.78
CA LEU A 109 -13.63 -7.50 2.40
C LEU A 109 -12.53 -6.73 1.67
N ASP A 110 -11.70 -7.44 0.90
CA ASP A 110 -10.87 -6.84 -0.14
C ASP A 110 -11.04 -7.60 -1.46
N LYS A 111 -10.93 -6.88 -2.58
CA LYS A 111 -10.95 -7.49 -3.91
C LYS A 111 -9.67 -8.29 -4.16
N ASN A 112 -8.55 -7.84 -3.59
CA ASN A 112 -7.25 -8.39 -3.83
C ASN A 112 -6.91 -9.46 -2.77
N ARG A 113 -7.07 -10.73 -3.16
CA ARG A 113 -6.75 -11.90 -2.33
C ARG A 113 -5.27 -12.05 -1.94
N PHE A 114 -4.38 -11.20 -2.43
CA PHE A 114 -2.94 -11.26 -2.18
C PHE A 114 -2.46 -10.35 -1.06
N PHE A 115 -3.35 -9.57 -0.44
CA PHE A 115 -3.04 -9.00 0.87
C PHE A 115 -2.98 -10.14 1.89
N GLU A 116 -1.96 -10.12 2.77
CA GLU A 116 -1.80 -11.13 3.81
C GLU A 116 -3.04 -11.17 4.71
N SER A 117 -3.39 -12.37 5.18
CA SER A 117 -4.44 -12.53 6.17
C SER A 117 -3.99 -11.95 7.50
N TYR A 118 -4.82 -11.06 8.04
CA TYR A 118 -4.73 -10.38 9.33
C TYR A 118 -4.77 -11.33 10.52
#